data_AF-A0A8T7K0T9-F1
#
_entry.id   AF-A0A8T7K0T9-F1
#
_cell.length_a   1.000
_cell.length_b   1.000
_cell.length_c   1.000
_cell.angle_alpha   90.00
_cell.angle_beta   90.00
_cell.angle_gamma   90.00
#
_symmetry.space_group_name_H-M   'P 1'
#
loop_
_entity.id
_entity.type
_entity.pdbx_description
1 polymer ?
#
loop_
_entity_poly.entity_id
_entity_poly.type
_entity_poly.pdbx_seq_one_letter_code
_entity_poly.pdbx_strand_id
1 'polypeptide(L)' 'MSWKAAQRKTILADIDWAADRLADFRLSHGVEIMDCLIAAPCHRLQLPLYTHNLKHLTPLLGALAHKPD' A
#
# COMPACT_ATOMS: atom_id res chain seq x y z
N MET A 1 -8.27 6.38 -25.99
CA MET A 1 -7.69 7.62 -25.42
C MET A 1 -8.18 7.96 -24.00
N SER A 2 -9.19 7.27 -23.44
CA SER A 2 -9.82 7.59 -22.15
C SER A 2 -9.10 7.03 -20.90
N TRP A 3 -8.38 5.91 -21.02
CA TRP A 3 -7.77 5.20 -19.88
C TRP A 3 -6.59 5.92 -19.21
N LYS A 4 -5.80 6.72 -19.94
CA LYS A 4 -4.63 7.41 -19.37
C LYS A 4 -5.01 8.44 -18.29
N ALA A 5 -6.12 9.16 -18.49
CA ALA A 5 -6.60 10.14 -17.52
C ALA A 5 -7.15 9.47 -16.25
N ALA A 6 -7.92 8.39 -16.42
CA ALA A 6 -8.41 7.58 -15.31
C ALA A 6 -7.25 6.96 -14.51
N GLN A 7 -6.27 6.37 -15.20
CA GLN A 7 -5.07 5.79 -14.58
C GLN A 7 -4.26 6.83 -13.79
N ARG A 8 -4.10 8.05 -14.33
CA ARG A 8 -3.44 9.15 -13.61
C ARG A 8 -4.16 9.52 -12.32
N LYS A 9 -5.50 9.63 -12.36
CA LYS A 9 -6.30 9.91 -11.16
C LYS A 9 -6.11 8.83 -10.10
N THR A 10 -6.09 7.56 -10.51
CA THR A 10 -5.87 6.42 -9.63
C THR A 10 -4.48 6.44 -9.00
N ILE A 11 -3.43 6.74 -9.77
CA ILE A 11 -2.05 6.83 -9.25
C ILE A 11 -1.95 7.91 -8.17
N LEU A 12 -2.58 9.08 -8.38
CA LEU A 12 -2.56 10.14 -7.37
C LEU A 12 -3.27 9.73 -6.08
N ALA A 13 -4.42 9.05 -6.18
CA ALA A 13 -5.11 8.52 -4.99
C ALA A 13 -4.27 7.49 -4.22
N ASP A 14 -3.51 6.64 -4.92
CA ASP A 14 -2.60 5.67 -4.28
C ASP A 14 -1.42 6.38 -3.59
N ILE A 15 -0.91 7.48 -4.19
CA ILE A 15 0.15 8.31 -3.59
C ILE A 15 -0.35 9.02 -2.33
N ASP A 16 -1.55 9.63 -2.38
CA ASP A 16 -2.13 10.34 -1.24
C ASP A 16 -2.36 9.36 -0.07
N TRP A 17 -2.92 8.18 -0.34
CA TRP A 17 -3.08 7.13 0.68
C TRP A 17 -1.73 6.69 1.26
N ALA A 18 -0.70 6.55 0.42
CA ALA A 18 0.63 6.16 0.88
C ALA A 18 1.27 7.23 1.78
N ALA A 19 1.05 8.51 1.49
CA ALA A 19 1.53 9.61 2.32
C ALA A 19 0.87 9.62 3.71
N ASP A 20 -0.46 9.42 3.77
CA ASP A 20 -1.20 9.32 5.02
C ASP A 20 -0.70 8.15 5.87
N ARG A 21 -0.55 6.96 5.27
CA ARG A 21 -0.04 5.78 5.99
C ARG A 21 1.39 5.94 6.46
N LEU A 22 2.24 6.63 5.70
CA LEU A 22 3.59 6.94 6.15
C LEU A 22 3.55 7.80 7.42
N ALA A 23 2.68 8.82 7.46
CA ALA A 23 2.52 9.67 8.63
C ALA A 23 2.05 8.88 9.87
N ASP A 24 1.10 7.97 9.69
CA ASP A 24 0.53 7.15 10.78
C ASP A 24 1.53 6.10 11.33
N PHE A 25 2.27 5.44 10.44
CA PHE A 25 2.95 4.19 10.77
C PHE A 25 4.48 4.27 10.81
N ARG A 26 5.10 5.32 10.24
CA ARG A 26 6.57 5.40 10.16
C ARG A 26 7.24 5.33 11.54
N LEU A 27 6.75 6.10 12.50
CA LEU A 27 7.37 6.19 13.83
C LEU A 27 7.00 5.02 14.74
N SER A 28 5.82 4.44 14.54
CA SER A 28 5.28 3.38 15.41
C SER A 28 5.67 1.98 14.94
N HIS A 29 5.81 1.77 13.63
CA HIS A 29 6.01 0.44 13.02
C HIS A 29 7.24 0.37 12.10
N GLY A 30 7.91 1.49 11.85
CA GLY A 30 9.12 1.54 11.02
C GLY A 30 8.85 1.37 9.53
N VAL A 31 7.60 1.59 9.07
CA VAL A 31 7.28 1.50 7.64
C VAL A 31 7.94 2.62 6.85
N GLU A 32 8.33 2.32 5.63
CA GLU A 32 8.90 3.28 4.70
C GLU A 32 7.92 3.62 3.57
N ILE A 33 8.23 4.67 2.80
CA ILE A 33 7.35 5.12 1.72
C ILE A 33 7.16 4.04 0.65
N MET A 34 8.17 3.19 0.42
CA MET A 34 8.06 2.08 -0.53
C MET A 34 7.08 1.01 -0.04
N ASP A 35 7.04 0.71 1.26
CA ASP A 35 6.03 -0.20 1.82
C ASP A 35 4.62 0.33 1.58
N CYS A 36 4.41 1.63 1.81
CA CYS A 36 3.13 2.31 1.62
C CYS A 36 2.70 2.35 0.15
N LEU A 37 3.62 2.62 -0.78
CA LEU A 37 3.36 2.66 -2.21
C LEU A 37 3.05 1.28 -2.81
N ILE A 38 3.68 0.21 -2.30
CA ILE A 38 3.34 -1.17 -2.68
C ILE A 38 1.96 -1.54 -2.13
N ALA A 39 1.67 -1.16 -0.88
CA ALA A 39 0.39 -1.46 -0.23
C ALA A 39 -0.81 -0.72 -0.85
N ALA A 40 -0.63 0.51 -1.32
CA ALA A 40 -1.71 1.36 -1.83
C ALA A 40 -2.60 0.70 -2.92
N PRO A 41 -2.04 0.15 -4.02
CA PRO A 41 -2.86 -0.54 -5.02
C PRO A 41 -3.49 -1.83 -4.47
N CYS A 42 -2.82 -2.57 -3.59
CA CYS A 42 -3.38 -3.76 -2.94
C CYS A 42 -4.60 -3.40 -2.06
N HIS A 43 -4.50 -2.33 -1.29
CA HIS A 43 -5.59 -1.78 -0.48
C HIS A 43 -6.76 -1.32 -1.38
N ARG A 44 -6.49 -0.53 -2.43
CA ARG A 44 -7.56 -0.03 -3.31
C ARG A 44 -8.27 -1.14 -4.09
N LEU A 45 -7.52 -2.14 -4.57
CA LEU A 45 -8.06 -3.26 -5.35
C LEU A 45 -8.55 -4.43 -4.50
N GLN A 46 -8.33 -4.38 -3.17
CA GLN A 46 -8.63 -5.47 -2.24
C GLN A 46 -7.96 -6.80 -2.68
N LEU A 47 -6.69 -6.72 -3.04
CA LEU A 47 -5.88 -7.88 -3.47
C LEU A 47 -4.89 -8.30 -2.39
N PRO A 48 -4.68 -9.62 -2.21
CA PRO A 48 -3.67 -10.12 -1.29
C PRO A 48 -2.27 -9.74 -1.77
N LEU A 49 -1.41 -9.37 -0.82
CA LEU A 49 0.02 -9.17 -1.03
C LEU A 49 0.79 -10.31 -0.33
N TYR A 50 1.45 -11.13 -1.14
CA TYR A 50 2.36 -12.15 -0.64
C TYR A 50 3.74 -11.54 -0.40
N THR A 51 4.22 -11.61 0.83
CA THR A 51 5.47 -10.96 1.24
C THR A 51 6.13 -11.67 2.43
N HIS A 52 7.45 -11.62 2.48
CA HIS A 52 8.18 -12.00 3.69
C HIS A 52 8.25 -10.86 4.72
N ASN A 53 8.00 -9.61 4.31
CA ASN A 53 8.07 -8.44 5.20
C ASN A 53 6.71 -8.17 5.89
N LEU A 54 6.16 -9.19 6.55
CA LEU A 54 4.87 -9.07 7.25
C LEU A 54 4.89 -7.97 8.32
N LYS A 55 6.04 -7.75 8.97
CA LYS A 55 6.19 -6.71 9.99
C LYS A 55 5.75 -5.33 9.48
N HIS A 56 6.13 -4.97 8.25
CA HIS A 56 5.81 -3.66 7.67
C HIS A 56 4.46 -3.65 6.96
N LEU A 57 4.08 -4.76 6.30
CA LEU A 57 2.89 -4.79 5.44
C LEU A 57 1.61 -5.15 6.19
N THR A 58 1.67 -5.91 7.29
CA THR A 58 0.48 -6.22 8.11
C THR A 58 -0.17 -4.98 8.73
N PRO A 59 0.56 -3.98 9.28
CA PRO A 59 -0.05 -2.73 9.73
C PRO A 59 -0.79 -1.95 8.63
N LEU A 60 -0.34 -2.08 7.38
CA LEU A 60 -0.88 -1.36 6.23
C LEU A 60 -2.08 -2.07 5.57
N LEU A 61 -2.07 -3.40 5.57
CA LEU A 61 -2.98 -4.24 4.76
C LEU A 61 -3.82 -5.22 5.59
N GLY A 62 -3.52 -5.39 6.87
CA GLY A 62 -4.22 -6.33 7.75
C GLY A 62 -4.26 -7.74 7.16
N ALA A 63 -5.48 -8.26 6.97
CA ALA A 63 -5.74 -9.60 6.45
C ALA A 63 -5.32 -9.82 4.99
N LEU A 64 -4.98 -8.76 4.24
CA LEU A 64 -4.47 -8.88 2.87
C LEU A 64 -2.97 -9.18 2.80
N ALA A 65 -2.21 -9.09 3.91
CA ALA A 65 -0.79 -9.42 3.92
C ALA A 65 -0.58 -10.90 4.28
N HIS A 66 -0.01 -11.69 3.36
CA HIS A 66 0.20 -13.12 3.52
C HIS A 66 1.67 -13.50 3.39
N LYS A 67 2.14 -14.44 4.20
CA LYS A 67 3.44 -15.08 3.98
C LYS A 67 3.29 -16.07 2.81
N PRO A 68 4.23 -16.11 1.86
CA PRO A 68 4.32 -17.23 0.92
C PRO A 68 4.64 -18.53 1.69
N ASP A 69 4.11 -19.65 1.21
CA ASP A 69 4.43 -21.00 1.71
C ASP A 69 5.91 -21.39 1.47
#